data_AF-A0A3S9SW53-F1
#
_entry.id   AF-A0A3S9SW53-F1
#
_cell.length_a   1.000
_cell.length_b   1.000
_cell.length_c   1.000
_cell.angle_alpha   90.00
_cell.angle_beta   90.00
_cell.angle_gamma   90.00
#
_symmetry.space_group_name_H-M   'P 1'
#
loop_
_entity.id
_entity.type
_entity.pdbx_description
1 polymer ?
#
loop_
_entity_poly.entity_id
_entity_poly.type
_entity_poly.pdbx_seq_one_letter_code
_entity_poly.pdbx_strand_id
1 'polypeptide(L)'
;MLLRKIQQRVNEESLARKYLQELERLIRDIEKRLKLLEQQAAKKGKWKRSWWHEAERLLEFKQALIQEYEANKRVLKALDNATTPEELIQTLVNAEFNQYNRRLIKKLTEDLVEIYINETEWTRKFLQNYVGGRVKFEFSRQINQQVVTQLIKGATINGKTLKEYLSRYSRDSAEIAENIIKNGIALGESVHSTVKQLQSELTDIAKWRLETTVRTWTIKTHTDANIDTYREAGIKRVQWCSALDMRVCPRCAVLDGKVFILSRLKKKPPLHPNCRCCLLPIVDENDIFDSAEEGYKAWLAEDKRSPEDLLEIRSRVLREKSIKPEEKKVLLRIIDDSLKKKGYLK
;
A
#
# COMPACT_ATOMS: atom_id res chain seq x y z
N MET A 1 -20.68 -14.79 36.83
CA MET A 1 -20.15 -14.07 35.65
C MET A 1 -18.87 -14.72 35.11
N LEU A 2 -17.89 -15.06 35.96
CA LEU A 2 -16.65 -15.77 35.60
C LEU A 2 -16.90 -17.15 34.96
N LEU A 3 -17.78 -17.97 35.55
CA LEU A 3 -18.17 -19.29 35.03
C LEU A 3 -18.78 -19.23 33.62
N ARG A 4 -19.62 -18.23 33.31
CA ARG A 4 -20.15 -18.04 31.95
C ARG A 4 -19.06 -17.68 30.94
N LYS A 5 -18.09 -16.84 31.33
CA LYS A 5 -16.93 -16.51 30.49
C LYS A 5 -16.00 -17.71 30.27
N ILE A 6 -15.81 -18.55 31.29
CA ILE A 6 -15.06 -19.82 31.18
C ILE A 6 -15.79 -20.80 30.26
N GLN A 7 -17.11 -20.97 30.43
CA GLN A 7 -17.93 -21.83 29.57
C GLN A 7 -17.92 -21.37 28.11
N GLN A 8 -17.98 -20.06 27.88
CA GLN A 8 -17.92 -19.46 26.56
C GLN A 8 -16.55 -19.67 25.91
N ARG A 9 -15.46 -19.48 26.66
CA ARG A 9 -14.09 -19.84 26.22
C ARG A 9 -13.96 -21.31 25.88
N VAL A 10 -14.44 -22.22 26.72
CA VAL A 10 -14.39 -23.67 26.47
C VAL A 10 -15.19 -24.04 25.21
N ASN A 11 -16.30 -23.36 24.96
CA ASN A 11 -17.09 -23.55 23.74
C ASN A 11 -16.39 -22.99 22.50
N GLU A 12 -15.75 -21.83 22.59
CA GLU A 12 -14.97 -21.22 21.50
C GLU A 12 -13.73 -22.07 21.16
N GLU A 13 -13.04 -22.59 22.17
CA GLU A 13 -11.88 -23.47 22.01
C GLU A 13 -12.28 -24.85 21.44
N SER A 14 -13.41 -25.40 21.89
CA SER A 14 -14.05 -26.59 21.32
C SER A 14 -14.43 -26.38 19.85
N LEU A 15 -14.97 -25.21 19.51
CA LEU A 15 -15.32 -24.84 18.15
C LEU A 15 -14.07 -24.68 17.28
N ALA A 16 -13.00 -24.06 17.78
CA ALA A 16 -11.73 -23.92 17.08
C ALA A 16 -11.06 -25.28 16.82
N ARG A 17 -11.11 -26.21 17.79
CA ARG A 17 -10.65 -27.60 17.61
C ARG A 17 -11.48 -28.34 16.55
N LYS A 18 -12.81 -28.22 16.58
CA LYS A 18 -13.70 -28.79 15.55
C LYS A 18 -13.44 -28.20 14.17
N TYR A 19 -13.20 -26.89 14.08
CA TYR A 19 -12.88 -26.20 12.85
C TYR A 19 -11.56 -26.70 12.24
N LEU A 20 -10.51 -26.90 13.05
CA LEU A 20 -9.26 -27.51 12.61
C LEU A 20 -9.44 -28.95 12.11
N GLN A 21 -10.25 -29.76 12.78
CA GLN A 21 -10.58 -31.11 12.32
C GLN A 21 -11.29 -31.08 10.95
N GLU A 22 -12.17 -30.12 10.73
CA GLU A 22 -12.87 -29.94 9.46
C GLU A 22 -11.90 -29.46 8.36
N LEU A 23 -10.98 -28.53 8.65
CA LEU A 23 -9.93 -28.14 7.72
C LEU A 23 -9.04 -29.33 7.31
N GLU A 24 -8.63 -30.17 8.27
CA GLU A 24 -7.88 -31.40 7.96
C GLU A 24 -8.70 -32.37 7.10
N ARG A 25 -10.00 -32.50 7.37
CA ARG A 25 -10.90 -33.33 6.58
C ARG A 25 -10.97 -32.81 5.14
N LEU A 26 -11.20 -31.52 4.94
CA LEU A 26 -11.27 -30.89 3.62
C LEU A 26 -9.96 -31.05 2.84
N ILE A 27 -8.81 -30.84 3.49
CA ILE A 27 -7.49 -31.05 2.88
C ILE A 27 -7.34 -32.50 2.42
N ARG A 28 -7.68 -33.48 3.28
CA ARG A 28 -7.64 -34.92 2.94
C ARG A 28 -8.56 -35.28 1.78
N ASP A 29 -9.75 -34.70 1.71
CA ASP A 29 -10.71 -34.99 0.64
C ASP A 29 -10.25 -34.40 -0.70
N ILE A 30 -9.62 -33.22 -0.69
CA ILE A 30 -8.98 -32.66 -1.88
C ILE A 30 -7.82 -33.56 -2.35
N GLU A 31 -6.98 -34.05 -1.43
CA GLU A 31 -5.90 -34.98 -1.76
C GLU A 31 -6.40 -36.27 -2.43
N LYS A 32 -7.49 -36.84 -1.91
CA LYS A 32 -8.14 -38.00 -2.54
C LYS A 32 -8.62 -37.68 -3.94
N ARG A 33 -9.21 -36.49 -4.16
CA ARG A 33 -9.69 -36.08 -5.49
C ARG A 33 -8.54 -35.88 -6.48
N LEU A 34 -7.46 -35.23 -6.06
CA LEU A 34 -6.25 -35.06 -6.87
C LEU A 34 -5.68 -36.43 -7.29
N LYS A 35 -5.58 -37.37 -6.34
CA LYS A 35 -5.11 -38.73 -6.62
C LYS A 35 -6.02 -39.49 -7.60
N LEU A 36 -7.33 -39.28 -7.51
CA LEU A 36 -8.28 -39.86 -8.47
C LEU A 36 -8.08 -39.28 -9.87
N LEU A 37 -7.87 -37.97 -10.01
CA LEU A 37 -7.60 -37.32 -11.29
C LEU A 37 -6.30 -37.83 -11.91
N GLU A 38 -5.25 -38.01 -11.11
CA GLU A 38 -3.98 -38.63 -11.54
C GLU A 38 -4.18 -40.06 -12.05
N GLN A 39 -4.93 -40.89 -11.32
CA GLN A 39 -5.26 -42.25 -11.74
C GLN A 39 -6.08 -42.29 -13.03
N GLN A 40 -7.03 -41.38 -13.20
CA GLN A 40 -7.82 -41.24 -14.43
C GLN A 40 -6.95 -40.85 -15.63
N ALA A 41 -6.02 -39.92 -15.43
CA ALA A 41 -5.05 -39.51 -16.44
C ALA A 41 -4.10 -40.66 -16.81
N ALA A 42 -3.59 -41.39 -15.82
CA ALA A 42 -2.72 -42.55 -16.02
C ALA A 42 -3.41 -43.67 -16.81
N LYS A 43 -4.63 -44.06 -16.43
CA LYS A 43 -5.43 -45.07 -17.16
C LYS A 43 -5.67 -44.69 -18.62
N LYS A 44 -5.77 -43.39 -18.90
CA LYS A 44 -6.01 -42.88 -20.25
C LYS A 44 -4.71 -42.61 -21.03
N GLY A 45 -3.55 -42.66 -20.37
CA GLY A 45 -2.25 -42.27 -20.93
C GLY A 45 -2.12 -40.77 -21.23
N LYS A 46 -3.11 -39.95 -20.88
CA LYS A 46 -3.10 -38.49 -21.08
C LYS A 46 -4.08 -37.78 -20.16
N TRP A 47 -3.76 -36.54 -19.81
CA TRP A 47 -4.67 -35.65 -19.12
C TRP A 47 -5.72 -35.07 -20.05
N LYS A 48 -6.99 -35.05 -19.61
CA LYS A 48 -8.01 -34.18 -20.23
C LYS A 48 -7.81 -32.75 -19.73
N ARG A 49 -8.05 -31.76 -20.60
CA ARG A 49 -7.99 -30.34 -20.26
C ARG A 49 -8.87 -29.98 -19.05
N SER A 50 -10.07 -30.56 -18.96
CA SER A 50 -10.96 -30.35 -17.82
C SER A 50 -10.40 -30.87 -16.49
N TRP A 51 -9.75 -32.03 -16.50
CA TRP A 51 -9.10 -32.61 -15.31
C TRP A 51 -7.89 -31.78 -14.88
N TRP A 52 -7.13 -31.26 -15.84
CA TRP A 52 -6.02 -30.35 -15.57
C TRP A 52 -6.48 -29.09 -14.84
N HIS A 53 -7.49 -28.40 -15.38
CA HIS A 53 -8.03 -27.20 -14.73
C HIS A 53 -8.70 -27.50 -13.38
N GLU A 54 -9.31 -28.68 -13.22
CA GLU A 54 -9.84 -29.09 -11.93
C GLU A 54 -8.72 -29.32 -10.90
N ALA A 55 -7.66 -30.02 -11.28
CA ALA A 55 -6.51 -30.27 -10.42
C ALA A 55 -5.80 -28.97 -10.02
N GLU A 56 -5.65 -28.03 -10.96
CA GLU A 56 -5.07 -26.70 -10.71
C GLU A 56 -5.88 -25.94 -9.65
N ARG A 57 -7.20 -25.83 -9.81
CA ARG A 57 -8.08 -25.18 -8.81
C ARG A 57 -8.03 -25.88 -7.45
N LEU A 58 -8.00 -27.21 -7.44
CA LEU A 58 -7.92 -28.00 -6.22
C LEU A 58 -6.58 -27.80 -5.49
N LEU A 59 -5.47 -27.69 -6.22
CA LEU A 59 -4.16 -27.39 -5.65
C LEU A 59 -4.14 -26.00 -5.02
N GLU A 60 -4.65 -24.98 -5.72
CA GLU A 60 -4.76 -23.61 -5.17
C GLU A 60 -5.62 -23.59 -3.90
N PHE A 61 -6.78 -24.25 -3.93
CA PHE A 61 -7.70 -24.31 -2.80
C PHE A 61 -7.09 -25.09 -1.62
N LYS A 62 -6.42 -26.21 -1.87
CA LYS A 62 -5.67 -26.97 -0.87
C LYS A 62 -4.60 -26.11 -0.20
N GLN A 63 -3.85 -25.33 -0.98
CA GLN A 63 -2.80 -24.48 -0.44
C GLN A 63 -3.36 -23.36 0.46
N ALA A 64 -4.52 -22.80 0.11
CA ALA A 64 -5.23 -21.86 0.97
C ALA A 64 -5.69 -22.52 2.29
N LEU A 65 -6.30 -23.71 2.22
CA LEU A 65 -6.73 -24.45 3.42
C LEU A 65 -5.57 -24.86 4.32
N ILE A 66 -4.41 -25.26 3.76
CA ILE A 66 -3.21 -25.55 4.54
C ILE A 66 -2.71 -24.31 5.27
N GLN A 67 -2.68 -23.15 4.61
CA GLN A 67 -2.28 -21.90 5.26
C GLN A 67 -3.22 -21.52 6.41
N GLU A 68 -4.52 -21.76 6.23
CA GLU A 68 -5.53 -21.54 7.25
C GLU A 68 -5.40 -22.55 8.41
N TYR A 69 -5.19 -23.83 8.11
CA TYR A 69 -4.93 -24.88 9.10
C TYR A 69 -3.69 -24.56 9.93
N GLU A 70 -2.56 -24.24 9.29
CA GLU A 70 -1.31 -23.90 9.99
C GLU A 70 -1.44 -22.63 10.83
N ALA A 71 -2.22 -21.64 10.36
CA ALA A 71 -2.52 -20.46 11.16
C ALA A 71 -3.30 -20.85 12.42
N ASN A 72 -4.41 -21.56 12.28
CA ASN A 72 -5.28 -21.96 13.39
C ASN A 72 -4.56 -22.90 14.38
N LYS A 73 -3.73 -23.81 13.87
CA LYS A 73 -2.92 -24.74 14.69
C LYS A 73 -1.91 -23.99 15.56
N ARG A 74 -1.27 -22.95 15.03
CA ARG A 74 -0.37 -22.08 15.81
C ARG A 74 -1.12 -21.34 16.91
N VAL A 75 -2.34 -20.88 16.63
CA VAL A 75 -3.20 -20.26 17.64
C VAL A 75 -3.52 -21.26 18.73
N LEU A 76 -4.06 -22.44 18.41
CA LEU A 76 -4.37 -23.47 19.41
C LEU A 76 -3.15 -23.83 20.26
N LYS A 77 -1.98 -24.06 19.64
CA LYS A 77 -0.75 -24.36 20.38
C LYS A 77 -0.35 -23.22 21.32
N ALA A 78 -0.58 -21.97 20.93
CA ALA A 78 -0.32 -20.82 21.79
C ALA A 78 -1.38 -20.66 22.89
N LEU A 79 -2.64 -21.05 22.64
CA LEU A 79 -3.69 -21.12 23.67
C LEU A 79 -3.38 -22.20 24.71
N ASP A 80 -2.96 -23.39 24.27
CA ASP A 80 -2.58 -24.51 25.16
C ASP A 80 -1.38 -24.15 26.07
N ASN A 81 -0.50 -23.25 25.63
CA ASN A 81 0.68 -22.80 26.37
C ASN A 81 0.45 -21.52 27.20
N ALA A 82 -0.69 -20.85 27.04
CA ALA A 82 -0.96 -19.62 27.77
C ALA A 82 -1.24 -19.94 29.25
N THR A 83 -0.40 -19.43 30.14
CA THR A 83 -0.51 -19.68 31.58
C THR A 83 -1.33 -18.60 32.29
N THR A 84 -1.51 -17.43 31.64
CA THR A 84 -2.24 -16.28 32.18
C THR A 84 -3.35 -15.81 31.24
N PRO A 85 -4.43 -15.18 31.77
CA PRO A 85 -5.46 -14.52 30.95
C PRO A 85 -4.88 -13.49 29.97
N GLU A 86 -3.83 -12.77 30.39
CA GLU A 86 -3.12 -11.75 29.62
C GLU A 86 -2.43 -12.34 28.39
N GLU A 87 -1.71 -13.46 28.55
CA GLU A 87 -1.07 -14.19 27.45
C GLU A 87 -2.09 -14.72 26.43
N LEU A 88 -3.26 -15.15 26.91
CA LEU A 88 -4.33 -15.60 26.02
C LEU A 88 -4.88 -14.45 25.17
N ILE A 89 -5.14 -13.30 25.79
CA ILE A 89 -5.63 -12.10 25.10
C ILE A 89 -4.62 -11.68 24.03
N GLN A 90 -3.35 -11.58 24.39
CA GLN A 90 -2.25 -11.26 23.48
C GLN A 90 -2.24 -12.21 22.27
N THR A 91 -2.33 -13.52 22.52
CA THR A 91 -2.30 -14.54 21.48
C THR A 91 -3.47 -14.43 20.51
N LEU A 92 -4.69 -14.31 21.03
CA LEU A 92 -5.91 -14.22 20.23
C LEU A 92 -5.94 -12.94 19.40
N VAL A 93 -5.62 -11.79 20.00
CA VAL A 93 -5.58 -10.50 19.32
C VAL A 93 -4.54 -10.53 18.19
N ASN A 94 -3.32 -11.00 18.46
CA ASN A 94 -2.28 -11.11 17.43
C ASN A 94 -2.68 -12.06 16.29
N ALA A 95 -3.38 -13.15 16.58
CA ALA A 95 -3.83 -14.10 15.57
C ALA A 95 -4.79 -13.45 14.56
N GLU A 96 -5.81 -12.75 15.06
CA GLU A 96 -6.82 -12.06 14.26
C GLU A 96 -6.19 -11.00 13.36
N PHE A 97 -5.35 -10.12 13.93
CA PHE A 97 -4.65 -9.10 13.17
C PHE A 97 -3.73 -9.70 12.10
N ASN A 98 -3.01 -10.79 12.40
CA ASN A 98 -2.16 -11.46 11.43
C ASN A 98 -2.95 -12.14 10.29
N GLN A 99 -4.14 -12.66 10.56
CA GLN A 99 -5.01 -13.22 9.54
C GLN A 99 -5.54 -12.12 8.60
N TYR A 100 -6.04 -11.02 9.18
CA TYR A 100 -6.48 -9.86 8.42
C TYR A 100 -5.35 -9.29 7.55
N ASN A 101 -4.17 -9.09 8.12
CA ASN A 101 -3.01 -8.55 7.42
C ASN A 101 -2.56 -9.42 6.24
N ARG A 102 -2.61 -10.75 6.37
CA ARG A 102 -2.30 -11.66 5.26
C ARG A 102 -3.25 -11.49 4.08
N ARG A 103 -4.56 -11.39 4.36
CA ARG A 103 -5.58 -11.16 3.32
C ARG A 103 -5.40 -9.79 2.66
N LEU A 104 -5.15 -8.75 3.45
CA LEU A 104 -4.93 -7.39 2.97
C LEU A 104 -3.69 -7.30 2.05
N ILE A 105 -2.56 -7.88 2.46
CA ILE A 105 -1.33 -7.89 1.65
C ILE A 105 -1.58 -8.57 0.30
N LYS A 106 -2.27 -9.73 0.30
CA LYS A 106 -2.58 -10.45 -0.93
C LYS A 106 -3.43 -9.58 -1.87
N LYS A 107 -4.57 -9.09 -1.38
CA LYS A 107 -5.51 -8.30 -2.18
C LYS A 107 -4.88 -7.02 -2.72
N LEU A 108 -4.19 -6.26 -1.86
CA LEU A 108 -3.52 -5.04 -2.29
C LEU A 108 -2.39 -5.32 -3.31
N THR A 109 -1.68 -6.44 -3.19
CA THR A 109 -0.68 -6.82 -4.20
C THR A 109 -1.34 -7.09 -5.55
N GLU A 110 -2.46 -7.81 -5.57
CA GLU A 110 -3.24 -8.08 -6.79
C GLU A 110 -3.73 -6.78 -7.44
N ASP A 111 -4.31 -5.86 -6.63
CA ASP A 111 -4.80 -4.57 -7.11
C ASP A 111 -3.66 -3.68 -7.65
N LEU A 112 -2.50 -3.69 -7.00
CA LEU A 112 -1.33 -2.94 -7.49
C LEU A 112 -0.77 -3.53 -8.79
N VAL A 113 -0.85 -4.85 -8.98
CA VAL A 113 -0.46 -5.49 -10.25
C VAL A 113 -1.40 -5.05 -11.37
N GLU A 114 -2.72 -5.01 -11.10
CA GLU A 114 -3.71 -4.50 -12.05
C GLU A 114 -3.45 -3.03 -12.41
N ILE A 115 -3.23 -2.16 -11.40
CA ILE A 115 -2.88 -0.75 -11.61
C ILE A 115 -1.64 -0.62 -12.50
N TYR A 116 -0.60 -1.42 -12.26
CA TYR A 116 0.62 -1.37 -13.07
C TYR A 116 0.35 -1.66 -14.55
N ILE A 117 -0.43 -2.72 -14.82
CA ILE A 117 -0.77 -3.16 -16.18
C ILE A 117 -1.61 -2.07 -16.86
N ASN A 118 -2.66 -1.60 -16.19
CA ASN A 118 -3.55 -0.57 -16.73
C ASN A 118 -2.81 0.73 -17.01
N GLU A 119 -1.93 1.17 -16.10
CA GLU A 119 -1.11 2.37 -16.31
C GLU A 119 -0.17 2.20 -17.51
N THR A 120 0.48 1.03 -17.64
CA THR A 120 1.37 0.74 -18.77
C THR A 120 0.60 0.84 -20.09
N GLU A 121 -0.58 0.20 -20.18
CA GLU A 121 -1.40 0.25 -21.39
C GLU A 121 -1.91 1.66 -21.69
N TRP A 122 -2.37 2.38 -20.67
CA TRP A 122 -2.84 3.74 -20.81
C TRP A 122 -1.71 4.65 -21.31
N THR A 123 -0.53 4.60 -20.71
CA THR A 123 0.62 5.42 -21.08
C THR A 123 1.12 5.09 -22.48
N ARG A 124 1.12 3.81 -22.90
CA ARG A 124 1.41 3.43 -24.29
C ARG A 124 0.45 4.06 -25.28
N LYS A 125 -0.86 3.95 -25.02
CA LYS A 125 -1.92 4.56 -25.84
C LYS A 125 -1.80 6.08 -25.86
N PHE A 126 -1.51 6.70 -24.72
CA PHE A 126 -1.30 8.13 -24.61
C PHE A 126 -0.15 8.58 -25.53
N LEU A 127 1.01 7.93 -25.42
CA LEU A 127 2.17 8.24 -26.25
C LEU A 127 1.89 8.02 -27.74
N GLN A 128 1.23 6.92 -28.12
CA GLN A 128 0.90 6.63 -29.53
C GLN A 128 -0.11 7.61 -30.12
N ASN A 129 -1.19 7.90 -29.42
CA ASN A 129 -2.32 8.64 -30.00
C ASN A 129 -2.15 10.15 -29.90
N TYR A 130 -1.54 10.64 -28.82
CA TYR A 130 -1.47 12.08 -28.54
C TYR A 130 -0.08 12.66 -28.77
N VAL A 131 0.96 11.83 -28.74
CA VAL A 131 2.35 12.25 -28.99
C VAL A 131 2.91 11.65 -30.28
N GLY A 132 2.30 10.57 -30.79
CA GLY A 132 2.75 9.82 -31.97
C GLY A 132 2.81 10.61 -33.27
N GLY A 133 2.05 11.71 -33.36
CA GLY A 133 2.14 12.65 -34.48
C GLY A 133 3.46 13.42 -34.55
N ARG A 134 4.22 13.48 -33.45
CA ARG A 134 5.54 14.14 -33.36
C ARG A 134 6.69 13.13 -33.46
N VAL A 135 6.55 11.98 -32.80
CA VAL A 135 7.57 10.91 -32.74
C VAL A 135 6.88 9.56 -32.76
N LYS A 136 7.31 8.65 -33.62
CA LYS A 136 6.76 7.29 -33.65
C LYS A 136 7.28 6.47 -32.45
N PHE A 137 6.36 5.89 -31.69
CA PHE A 137 6.68 4.99 -30.57
C PHE A 137 6.36 3.54 -30.91
N GLU A 138 7.29 2.65 -30.57
CA GLU A 138 7.14 1.20 -30.75
C GLU A 138 7.20 0.50 -29.40
N PHE A 139 6.16 -0.27 -29.09
CA PHE A 139 6.07 -1.09 -27.89
C PHE A 139 6.00 -2.56 -28.30
N SER A 140 6.99 -3.34 -27.90
CA SER A 140 7.13 -4.75 -28.26
C SER A 140 7.11 -5.67 -27.05
N ARG A 141 7.31 -5.12 -25.85
CA ARG A 141 7.39 -5.89 -24.62
C ARG A 141 5.99 -6.31 -24.17
N GLN A 142 5.76 -7.61 -24.08
CA GLN A 142 4.57 -8.14 -23.43
C GLN A 142 4.61 -7.89 -21.93
N ILE A 143 3.46 -7.55 -21.35
CA ILE A 143 3.31 -7.33 -19.91
C ILE A 143 3.07 -8.69 -19.26
N ASN A 144 4.04 -9.17 -18.48
CA ASN A 144 3.94 -10.45 -17.77
C ASN A 144 3.51 -10.21 -16.32
N GLN A 145 2.31 -10.67 -15.97
CA GLN A 145 1.73 -10.48 -14.64
C GLN A 145 2.58 -11.06 -13.50
N GLN A 146 3.27 -12.19 -13.74
CA GLN A 146 4.15 -12.80 -12.73
C GLN A 146 5.38 -11.92 -12.48
N VAL A 147 5.99 -11.37 -13.54
CA VAL A 147 7.11 -10.43 -13.42
C VAL A 147 6.67 -9.18 -12.66
N VAL A 148 5.53 -8.59 -13.02
CA VAL A 148 4.97 -7.43 -12.31
C VAL A 148 4.70 -7.76 -10.84
N THR A 149 4.16 -8.95 -10.54
CA THR A 149 3.94 -9.40 -9.16
C THR A 149 5.25 -9.43 -8.36
N GLN A 150 6.34 -9.93 -8.95
CA GLN A 150 7.64 -9.94 -8.27
C GLN A 150 8.22 -8.53 -8.11
N LEU A 151 8.02 -7.65 -9.10
CA LEU A 151 8.42 -6.24 -8.99
C LEU A 151 7.70 -5.54 -7.84
N ILE A 152 6.38 -5.72 -7.70
CA ILE A 152 5.60 -5.14 -6.60
C ILE A 152 6.02 -5.71 -5.24
N LYS A 153 6.25 -7.03 -5.15
CA LYS A 153 6.71 -7.67 -3.90
C LYS A 153 8.11 -7.24 -3.47
N GLY A 154 9.02 -7.07 -4.42
CA GLY A 154 10.41 -6.65 -4.17
C GLY A 154 10.58 -5.13 -4.05
N ALA A 155 9.59 -4.36 -4.48
CA ALA A 155 9.59 -2.91 -4.39
C ALA A 155 9.68 -2.45 -2.93
N THR A 156 10.45 -1.38 -2.69
CA THR A 156 10.59 -0.81 -1.35
C THR A 156 10.30 0.68 -1.32
N ILE A 157 9.87 1.15 -0.14
CA ILE A 157 9.71 2.56 0.21
C ILE A 157 10.41 2.77 1.55
N ASN A 158 11.40 3.68 1.56
CA ASN A 158 12.30 3.87 2.71
C ASN A 158 12.91 2.55 3.21
N GLY A 159 13.30 1.66 2.29
CA GLY A 159 13.92 0.37 2.59
C GLY A 159 12.96 -0.73 3.07
N LYS A 160 11.63 -0.51 3.06
CA LYS A 160 10.64 -1.51 3.48
C LYS A 160 9.76 -1.95 2.32
N THR A 161 9.54 -3.25 2.20
CA THR A 161 8.57 -3.86 1.28
C THR A 161 7.13 -3.59 1.73
N LEU A 162 6.16 -3.83 0.84
CA LEU A 162 4.74 -3.69 1.14
C LEU A 162 4.33 -4.58 2.33
N LYS A 163 4.85 -5.82 2.32
CA LYS A 163 4.64 -6.80 3.40
C LYS A 163 5.15 -6.26 4.74
N GLU A 164 6.39 -5.80 4.80
CA GLU A 164 6.97 -5.26 6.04
C GLU A 164 6.23 -4.01 6.53
N TYR A 165 5.81 -3.16 5.60
CA TYR A 165 5.05 -1.94 5.89
C TYR A 165 3.72 -2.27 6.57
N LEU A 166 2.92 -3.17 5.97
CA LEU A 166 1.61 -3.59 6.49
C LEU A 166 1.72 -4.47 7.75
N SER A 167 2.72 -5.36 7.82
CA SER A 167 2.99 -6.16 9.02
C SER A 167 3.36 -5.33 10.23
N ARG A 168 4.01 -4.16 10.05
CA ARG A 168 4.21 -3.24 11.17
C ARG A 168 2.89 -2.69 11.69
N TYR A 169 2.02 -2.25 10.80
CA TYR A 169 0.72 -1.69 11.20
C TYR A 169 -0.16 -2.69 11.92
N SER A 170 -0.18 -3.92 11.44
CA SER A 170 -0.92 -5.01 12.09
C SER A 170 -0.44 -5.27 13.52
N ARG A 171 0.88 -5.20 13.77
CA ARG A 171 1.45 -5.36 15.12
C ARG A 171 1.08 -4.19 16.03
N ASP A 172 1.28 -2.97 15.56
CA ASP A 172 0.94 -1.76 16.32
C ASP A 172 -0.56 -1.75 16.70
N SER A 173 -1.45 -2.14 15.78
CA SER A 173 -2.89 -2.22 16.05
C SER A 173 -3.24 -3.35 17.02
N ALA A 174 -2.55 -4.48 16.97
CA ALA A 174 -2.72 -5.56 17.93
C ALA A 174 -2.30 -5.12 19.35
N GLU A 175 -1.18 -4.42 19.48
CA GLU A 175 -0.69 -3.88 20.76
C GLU A 175 -1.66 -2.87 21.37
N ILE A 176 -2.22 -1.95 20.56
CA ILE A 176 -3.26 -1.01 21.01
C ILE A 176 -4.49 -1.77 21.49
N ALA A 177 -4.98 -2.71 20.68
CA ALA A 177 -6.18 -3.49 21.01
C ALA A 177 -5.99 -4.29 22.31
N GLU A 178 -4.84 -4.92 22.47
CA GLU A 178 -4.49 -5.67 23.65
C GLU A 178 -4.46 -4.79 24.90
N ASN A 179 -3.80 -3.63 24.85
CA ASN A 179 -3.71 -2.72 25.98
C ASN A 179 -5.10 -2.24 26.44
N ILE A 180 -5.98 -1.89 25.48
CA ILE A 180 -7.36 -1.48 25.79
C ILE A 180 -8.12 -2.65 26.45
N ILE A 181 -8.02 -3.87 25.91
CA ILE A 181 -8.71 -5.04 26.47
C ILE A 181 -8.19 -5.37 27.87
N LYS A 182 -6.86 -5.37 28.07
CA LYS A 182 -6.23 -5.63 29.37
C LYS A 182 -6.66 -4.60 30.42
N ASN A 183 -6.62 -3.32 30.08
CA ASN A 183 -7.03 -2.25 30.99
C ASN A 183 -8.52 -2.32 31.31
N GLY A 184 -9.38 -2.54 30.31
CA GLY A 184 -10.81 -2.70 30.52
C GLY A 184 -11.15 -3.86 31.46
N ILE A 185 -10.42 -4.97 31.35
CA ILE A 185 -10.56 -6.11 32.27
C ILE A 185 -10.04 -5.76 33.67
N ALA A 186 -8.83 -5.21 33.78
CA ALA A 186 -8.18 -4.90 35.05
C ALA A 186 -8.96 -3.86 35.88
N LEU A 187 -9.53 -2.87 35.21
CA LEU A 187 -10.31 -1.78 35.82
C LEU A 187 -11.80 -2.13 36.00
N GLY A 188 -12.23 -3.31 35.53
CA GLY A 188 -13.63 -3.74 35.63
C GLY A 188 -14.59 -2.92 34.76
N GLU A 189 -14.10 -2.34 33.66
CA GLU A 189 -14.91 -1.57 32.73
C GLU A 189 -16.00 -2.44 32.08
N SER A 190 -17.09 -1.78 31.70
CA SER A 190 -18.13 -2.47 30.92
C SER A 190 -17.60 -2.85 29.53
N VAL A 191 -18.03 -4.00 29.03
CA VAL A 191 -17.71 -4.45 27.65
C VAL A 191 -18.06 -3.37 26.63
N HIS A 192 -19.17 -2.66 26.83
CA HIS A 192 -19.58 -1.57 25.94
C HIS A 192 -18.57 -0.42 25.91
N SER A 193 -18.05 0.00 27.08
CA SER A 193 -17.01 1.04 27.18
C SER A 193 -15.73 0.61 26.47
N THR A 194 -15.23 -0.59 26.77
CA THR A 194 -13.99 -1.11 26.17
C THR A 194 -14.12 -1.28 24.65
N VAL A 195 -15.27 -1.76 24.15
CA VAL A 195 -15.54 -1.84 22.71
C VAL A 195 -15.61 -0.46 22.06
N LYS A 196 -16.24 0.52 22.71
CA LYS A 196 -16.30 1.90 22.20
C LYS A 196 -14.90 2.51 22.09
N GLN A 197 -14.04 2.28 23.08
CA GLN A 197 -12.65 2.74 23.06
C GLN A 197 -11.84 2.05 21.95
N LEU A 198 -11.97 0.73 21.81
CA LEU A 198 -11.36 -0.02 20.70
C LEU A 198 -11.76 0.56 19.35
N GLN A 199 -13.06 0.83 19.15
CA GLN A 199 -13.58 1.40 17.91
C GLN A 199 -13.00 2.78 17.65
N SER A 200 -12.97 3.68 18.63
CA SER A 200 -12.42 5.03 18.43
C SER A 200 -10.93 5.00 18.10
N GLU A 201 -10.13 4.28 18.88
CA GLU A 201 -8.67 4.33 18.74
C GLU A 201 -8.18 3.58 17.50
N LEU A 202 -8.75 2.39 17.22
CA LEU A 202 -8.32 1.60 16.08
C LEU A 202 -8.81 2.18 14.76
N THR A 203 -10.02 2.73 14.69
CA THR A 203 -10.60 3.18 13.41
C THR A 203 -9.85 4.36 12.83
N ASP A 204 -9.56 5.39 13.62
CA ASP A 204 -8.91 6.61 13.12
C ASP A 204 -7.46 6.35 12.70
N ILE A 205 -6.73 5.60 13.52
CA ILE A 205 -5.35 5.21 13.24
C ILE A 205 -5.30 4.30 12.01
N ALA A 206 -6.19 3.30 11.93
CA ALA A 206 -6.25 2.40 10.79
C ALA A 206 -6.58 3.16 9.51
N LYS A 207 -7.58 4.06 9.52
CA LYS A 207 -7.98 4.85 8.36
C LYS A 207 -6.81 5.66 7.82
N TRP A 208 -6.16 6.48 8.65
CA TRP A 208 -5.04 7.32 8.21
C TRP A 208 -3.86 6.50 7.66
N ARG A 209 -3.54 5.38 8.32
CA ARG A 209 -2.46 4.47 7.90
C ARG A 209 -2.78 3.77 6.58
N LEU A 210 -4.02 3.32 6.39
CA LEU A 210 -4.47 2.68 5.17
C LEU A 210 -4.46 3.67 4.01
N GLU A 211 -5.03 4.87 4.19
CA GLU A 211 -5.00 5.94 3.17
C GLU A 211 -3.58 6.27 2.75
N THR A 212 -2.68 6.42 3.73
CA THR A 212 -1.25 6.67 3.48
C THR A 212 -0.63 5.53 2.68
N THR A 213 -0.94 4.27 3.03
CA THR A 213 -0.40 3.10 2.33
C THR A 213 -0.89 3.04 0.90
N VAL A 214 -2.21 3.08 0.71
CA VAL A 214 -2.83 3.00 -0.61
C VAL A 214 -2.27 4.09 -1.51
N ARG A 215 -2.34 5.37 -1.09
CA ARG A 215 -1.81 6.49 -1.88
C ARG A 215 -0.34 6.29 -2.25
N THR A 216 0.48 5.93 -1.27
CA THR A 216 1.92 5.84 -1.45
C THR A 216 2.30 4.70 -2.40
N TRP A 217 1.71 3.53 -2.23
CA TRP A 217 1.98 2.36 -3.08
C TRP A 217 1.37 2.51 -4.47
N THR A 218 0.18 3.10 -4.60
CA THR A 218 -0.42 3.44 -5.90
C THR A 218 0.48 4.38 -6.69
N ILE A 219 0.96 5.48 -6.09
CA ILE A 219 1.87 6.42 -6.78
C ILE A 219 3.18 5.75 -7.17
N LYS A 220 3.70 4.86 -6.32
CA LYS A 220 4.89 4.09 -6.64
C LYS A 220 4.68 3.22 -7.87
N THR A 221 3.57 2.47 -7.88
CA THR A 221 3.20 1.61 -8.99
C THR A 221 3.03 2.38 -10.28
N HIS A 222 2.27 3.49 -10.28
CA HIS A 222 2.13 4.34 -11.48
C HIS A 222 3.49 4.86 -11.96
N THR A 223 4.33 5.34 -11.03
CA THR A 223 5.64 5.87 -11.40
C THR A 223 6.55 4.80 -11.99
N ASP A 224 6.55 3.59 -11.42
CA ASP A 224 7.36 2.48 -11.93
C ASP A 224 6.86 2.04 -13.32
N ALA A 225 5.55 1.91 -13.52
CA ALA A 225 4.95 1.59 -14.83
C ALA A 225 5.26 2.65 -15.89
N ASN A 226 5.14 3.93 -15.54
CA ASN A 226 5.45 5.04 -16.45
C ASN A 226 6.93 5.10 -16.82
N ILE A 227 7.83 4.95 -15.85
CA ILE A 227 9.27 4.93 -16.12
C ILE A 227 9.63 3.79 -17.07
N ASP A 228 9.09 2.59 -16.87
CA ASP A 228 9.38 1.45 -17.73
C ASP A 228 8.80 1.64 -19.14
N THR A 229 7.62 2.23 -19.26
CA THR A 229 7.02 2.59 -20.55
C THR A 229 7.83 3.68 -21.26
N TYR A 230 8.30 4.70 -20.55
CA TYR A 230 9.14 5.77 -21.11
C TYR A 230 10.48 5.23 -21.60
N ARG A 231 11.07 4.26 -20.88
CA ARG A 231 12.30 3.59 -21.32
C ARG A 231 12.09 2.79 -22.60
N GLU A 232 10.99 2.06 -22.69
CA GLU A 232 10.63 1.30 -23.90
C GLU A 232 10.38 2.23 -25.09
N ALA A 233 9.70 3.35 -24.85
CA ALA A 233 9.45 4.42 -25.82
C ALA A 233 10.71 5.19 -26.24
N GLY A 234 11.87 4.92 -25.64
CA GLY A 234 13.12 5.62 -25.94
C GLY A 234 13.25 7.02 -25.34
N ILE A 235 12.30 7.45 -24.51
CA ILE A 235 12.27 8.78 -23.86
C ILE A 235 13.47 8.92 -22.92
N LYS A 236 14.19 10.03 -23.02
CA LYS A 236 15.46 10.25 -22.30
C LYS A 236 15.33 11.19 -21.10
N ARG A 237 14.35 12.09 -21.12
CA ARG A 237 14.15 13.11 -20.09
C ARG A 237 12.73 13.05 -19.57
N VAL A 238 12.60 13.37 -18.29
CA VAL A 238 11.31 13.50 -17.61
C VAL A 238 11.31 14.76 -16.77
N GLN A 239 10.15 15.38 -16.61
CA GLN A 239 9.97 16.52 -15.73
C GLN A 239 9.22 16.10 -14.46
N TRP A 240 9.65 16.62 -13.32
CA TRP A 240 8.94 16.41 -12.07
C TRP A 240 7.71 17.33 -11.99
N CYS A 241 6.54 16.75 -11.81
CA CYS A 241 5.28 17.46 -11.67
C CYS A 241 4.68 17.17 -10.29
N SER A 242 4.46 18.21 -9.50
CA SER A 242 3.80 18.14 -8.19
C SER A 242 2.35 18.55 -8.31
N ALA A 243 1.49 17.99 -7.46
CA ALA A 243 0.13 18.50 -7.31
C ALA A 243 0.13 20.00 -6.95
N LEU A 244 -0.85 20.75 -7.45
CA LEU A 244 -0.99 22.17 -7.19
C LEU A 244 -1.92 22.38 -5.99
N ASP A 245 -1.46 21.99 -4.79
CA ASP A 245 -2.22 22.19 -3.56
C ASP A 245 -1.39 22.27 -2.28
N MET A 246 -2.06 22.64 -1.19
CA MET A 246 -1.45 22.88 0.11
C MET A 246 -0.75 21.66 0.72
N ARG A 247 -1.07 20.43 0.31
CA ARG A 247 -0.49 19.22 0.93
C ARG A 247 0.84 18.83 0.31
N VAL A 248 1.28 19.50 -0.76
CA VAL A 248 2.63 19.30 -1.31
C VAL A 248 3.67 19.76 -0.30
N CYS A 249 4.63 18.88 0.00
CA CYS A 249 5.68 19.18 0.95
C CYS A 249 6.76 20.05 0.29
N PRO A 250 7.56 20.79 1.08
CA PRO A 250 8.64 21.62 0.55
C PRO A 250 9.64 20.85 -0.31
N ARG A 251 9.94 19.58 0.02
CA ARG A 251 10.85 18.72 -0.76
C ARG A 251 10.35 18.46 -2.17
N CYS A 252 9.03 18.33 -2.35
CA CYS A 252 8.41 18.15 -3.66
C CYS A 252 8.22 19.48 -4.39
N ALA A 253 7.83 20.53 -3.66
CA ALA A 253 7.69 21.88 -4.20
C ALA A 253 8.97 22.40 -4.88
N VAL A 254 10.15 22.14 -4.30
CA VAL A 254 11.43 22.54 -4.91
C VAL A 254 11.82 21.69 -6.12
N LEU A 255 11.24 20.50 -6.30
CA LEU A 255 11.51 19.64 -7.45
C LEU A 255 10.57 19.92 -8.62
N ASP A 256 9.43 20.55 -8.37
CA ASP A 256 8.46 20.91 -9.39
C ASP A 256 9.09 21.70 -10.55
N GLY A 257 8.77 21.29 -11.78
CA GLY A 257 9.33 21.84 -13.02
C GLY A 257 10.77 21.42 -13.31
N LYS A 258 11.47 20.67 -12.44
CA LYS A 258 12.85 20.23 -12.75
C LYS A 258 12.87 19.07 -13.73
N VAL A 259 13.79 19.17 -14.68
CA VAL A 259 14.07 18.13 -15.69
C VAL A 259 15.15 17.18 -15.20
N PHE A 260 14.93 15.88 -15.41
CA PHE A 260 15.84 14.81 -15.05
C PHE A 260 16.11 13.90 -16.23
N ILE A 261 17.36 13.42 -16.33
CA ILE A 261 17.74 12.36 -17.28
C ILE A 261 17.23 11.02 -16.71
N LEU A 262 16.38 10.33 -17.46
CA LEU A 262 15.70 9.11 -17.03
C LEU A 262 16.67 7.98 -16.67
N SER A 263 17.78 7.85 -17.41
CA SER A 263 18.82 6.84 -17.14
C SER A 263 19.62 7.10 -15.86
N ARG A 264 19.58 8.33 -15.33
CA ARG A 264 20.31 8.76 -14.12
C ARG A 264 19.36 9.14 -12.97
N LEU A 265 18.09 8.74 -13.07
CA LEU A 265 17.06 9.14 -12.14
C LEU A 265 17.29 8.50 -10.75
N LYS A 266 17.81 9.29 -9.81
CA LYS A 266 18.05 8.86 -8.42
C LYS A 266 16.82 9.02 -7.51
N LYS A 267 15.96 9.98 -7.83
CA LYS A 267 14.74 10.31 -7.08
C LYS A 267 13.55 10.16 -8.01
N LYS A 268 12.52 9.45 -7.56
CA LYS A 268 11.26 9.28 -8.27
C LYS A 268 10.10 9.33 -7.27
N PRO A 269 8.89 9.72 -7.69
CA PRO A 269 7.72 9.58 -6.85
C PRO A 269 7.44 8.10 -6.49
N PRO A 270 6.91 7.82 -5.30
CA PRO A 270 6.75 8.73 -4.18
C PRO A 270 8.12 9.03 -3.53
N LEU A 271 8.39 10.30 -3.25
CA LEU A 271 9.59 10.70 -2.51
C LEU A 271 9.47 10.42 -1.00
N HIS A 272 8.24 10.35 -0.51
CA HIS A 272 7.87 10.18 0.90
C HIS A 272 6.44 9.59 0.98
N PRO A 273 6.01 9.07 2.15
CA PRO A 273 4.61 8.71 2.36
C PRO A 273 3.69 9.90 2.09
N ASN A 274 2.53 9.65 1.45
CA ASN A 274 1.62 10.70 0.99
C ASN A 274 2.19 11.67 -0.05
N CYS A 275 3.24 11.28 -0.79
CA CYS A 275 3.66 12.03 -1.99
C CYS A 275 2.48 12.22 -2.95
N ARG A 276 2.51 13.26 -3.78
CA ARG A 276 1.45 13.60 -4.73
C ARG A 276 2.04 14.14 -6.04
N CYS A 277 3.15 13.54 -6.42
CA CYS A 277 3.94 13.96 -7.58
C CYS A 277 3.94 12.82 -8.59
N CYS A 278 4.14 13.18 -9.85
CA CYS A 278 4.36 12.27 -10.95
C CYS A 278 5.58 12.74 -11.77
N LEU A 279 5.91 11.97 -12.80
CA LEU A 279 6.93 12.32 -13.78
C LEU A 279 6.25 12.44 -15.13
N LEU A 280 6.42 13.59 -15.79
CA LEU A 280 5.93 13.82 -17.13
C LEU A 280 7.03 13.46 -18.14
N PRO A 281 6.71 12.77 -19.25
CA PRO A 281 7.69 12.51 -20.30
C PRO A 281 7.99 13.79 -21.07
N ILE A 282 9.26 14.02 -21.42
CA ILE A 282 9.66 15.12 -22.30
C ILE A 282 10.01 14.50 -23.65
N VAL A 283 9.19 14.77 -24.66
CA VAL A 283 9.40 14.29 -26.03
C VAL A 283 9.98 15.40 -26.90
N ASP A 284 9.53 16.63 -26.68
CA ASP A 284 10.06 17.87 -27.27
C ASP A 284 10.41 18.89 -26.17
N GLU A 285 11.26 19.87 -26.45
CA GLU A 285 11.59 20.97 -25.51
C GLU A 285 10.34 21.78 -25.15
N ASN A 286 9.35 21.86 -26.04
CA ASN A 286 8.07 22.53 -25.78
C ASN A 286 7.20 21.81 -24.73
N ASP A 287 7.51 20.56 -24.37
CA ASP A 287 6.79 19.83 -23.32
C ASP A 287 7.25 20.25 -21.90
N ILE A 288 8.31 21.05 -21.78
CA ILE A 288 8.88 21.48 -20.51
C ILE A 288 8.12 22.71 -20.01
N PHE A 289 7.44 22.61 -18.87
CA PHE A 289 6.79 23.76 -18.23
C PHE A 289 7.72 24.46 -17.23
N ASP A 290 7.62 25.78 -17.07
CA ASP A 290 8.28 26.47 -15.95
C ASP A 290 7.38 26.45 -14.71
N SER A 291 7.91 25.95 -13.59
CA SER A 291 7.20 25.96 -12.31
C SER A 291 6.84 27.38 -11.84
N ALA A 292 7.63 28.38 -12.22
CA ALA A 292 7.39 29.79 -11.90
C ALA A 292 6.22 30.39 -12.69
N GLU A 293 5.89 29.83 -13.86
CA GLU A 293 4.82 30.32 -14.73
C GLU A 293 3.54 29.48 -14.58
N GLU A 294 3.68 28.15 -14.49
CA GLU A 294 2.54 27.22 -14.60
C GLU A 294 2.51 26.14 -13.51
N GLY A 295 3.57 26.02 -12.69
CA GLY A 295 3.68 24.97 -11.68
C GLY A 295 3.41 25.42 -10.24
N TYR A 296 3.99 24.69 -9.28
CA TYR A 296 3.73 24.89 -7.86
C TYR A 296 4.09 26.30 -7.37
N LYS A 297 5.16 26.91 -7.91
CA LYS A 297 5.55 28.27 -7.52
C LYS A 297 4.55 29.30 -8.02
N ALA A 298 4.08 29.17 -9.26
CA ALA A 298 3.00 30.00 -9.81
C ALA A 298 1.72 29.84 -8.98
N TRP A 299 1.32 28.59 -8.72
CA TRP A 299 0.18 28.26 -7.87
C TRP A 299 0.29 28.85 -6.46
N LEU A 300 1.49 28.86 -5.88
CA LEU A 300 1.74 29.45 -4.56
C LEU A 300 1.65 30.99 -4.58
N ALA A 301 1.99 31.60 -5.71
CA ALA A 301 1.98 33.04 -5.90
C ALA A 301 0.60 33.62 -6.22
N GLU A 302 -0.37 32.82 -6.70
CA GLU A 302 -1.70 33.38 -7.01
C GLU A 302 -2.46 33.78 -5.74
N ASP A 303 -3.18 34.90 -5.83
CA ASP A 303 -3.81 35.61 -4.70
C ASP A 303 -5.04 34.90 -4.09
N LYS A 304 -5.30 33.63 -4.45
CA LYS A 304 -6.45 32.85 -4.00
C LYS A 304 -6.26 32.16 -2.65
N ARG A 305 -5.04 32.13 -2.09
CA ARG A 305 -4.74 31.44 -0.82
C ARG A 305 -5.01 32.35 0.36
N SER A 306 -5.54 31.77 1.45
CA SER A 306 -5.71 32.51 2.70
C SER A 306 -4.34 32.80 3.34
N PRO A 307 -4.22 33.88 4.14
CA PRO A 307 -3.03 34.13 4.95
C PRO A 307 -2.67 32.94 5.86
N GLU A 308 -3.65 32.26 6.43
CA GLU A 308 -3.48 31.11 7.32
C GLU A 308 -2.80 29.94 6.59
N ASP A 309 -3.27 29.64 5.38
CA ASP A 309 -2.69 28.60 4.52
C ASP A 309 -1.22 28.90 4.18
N LEU A 310 -0.94 30.16 3.83
CA LEU A 310 0.40 30.63 3.50
C LEU A 310 1.34 30.52 4.72
N LEU A 311 0.86 30.87 5.92
CA LEU A 311 1.62 30.71 7.16
C LEU A 311 1.90 29.23 7.49
N GLU A 312 0.96 28.33 7.22
CA GLU A 312 1.16 26.89 7.40
C GLU A 312 2.22 26.35 6.43
N ILE A 313 2.15 26.72 5.15
CA ILE A 313 3.15 26.35 4.14
C ILE A 313 4.52 26.91 4.56
N ARG A 314 4.58 28.19 4.94
CA ARG A 314 5.79 28.86 5.42
C ARG A 314 6.44 28.10 6.57
N SER A 315 5.66 27.72 7.57
CA SER A 315 6.13 26.96 8.74
C SER A 315 6.73 25.61 8.32
N ARG A 316 6.10 24.90 7.38
CA ARG A 316 6.65 23.64 6.83
C ARG A 316 7.96 23.87 6.08
N VAL A 317 8.05 24.91 5.26
CA VAL A 317 9.29 25.28 4.55
C VAL A 317 10.41 25.60 5.54
N LEU A 318 10.13 26.35 6.62
CA LEU A 318 11.10 26.67 7.66
C LEU A 318 11.59 25.44 8.42
N ARG A 319 10.73 24.47 8.72
CA ARG A 319 11.10 23.22 9.40
C ARG A 319 11.84 22.22 8.52
N GLU A 320 11.70 22.31 7.20
CA GLU A 320 12.36 21.38 6.28
C GLU A 320 13.89 21.63 6.24
N LYS A 321 14.64 20.56 6.50
CA LYS A 321 16.12 20.57 6.59
C LYS A 321 16.80 19.96 5.36
N SER A 322 16.06 19.20 4.55
CA SER A 322 16.62 18.43 3.43
C SER A 322 16.64 19.17 2.09
N ILE A 323 16.09 20.40 2.02
CA ILE A 323 16.13 21.27 0.84
C ILE A 323 17.33 22.22 0.90
N LYS A 324 17.85 22.61 -0.26
CA LYS A 324 19.00 23.54 -0.30
C LYS A 324 18.61 24.93 0.22
N PRO A 325 19.53 25.67 0.86
CA PRO A 325 19.24 27.02 1.37
C PRO A 325 18.70 27.98 0.30
N GLU A 326 19.19 27.88 -0.93
CA GLU A 326 18.78 28.74 -2.04
C GLU A 326 17.34 28.46 -2.47
N GLU A 327 16.97 27.17 -2.59
CA GLU A 327 15.61 26.75 -2.95
C GLU A 327 14.60 27.12 -1.85
N LYS A 328 15.03 26.99 -0.59
CA LYS A 328 14.26 27.41 0.57
C LYS A 328 13.97 28.92 0.55
N LYS A 329 14.99 29.73 0.25
CA LYS A 329 14.85 31.19 0.12
C LYS A 329 13.85 31.57 -0.97
N VAL A 330 13.87 30.88 -2.12
CA VAL A 330 12.91 31.14 -3.21
C VAL A 330 11.47 30.89 -2.76
N LEU A 331 11.18 29.75 -2.13
CA LEU A 331 9.82 29.45 -1.66
C LEU A 331 9.37 30.45 -0.58
N LEU A 332 10.24 30.77 0.38
CA LEU A 332 9.92 31.75 1.43
C LEU A 332 9.66 33.14 0.85
N ARG A 333 10.42 33.57 -0.16
CA ARG A 333 10.21 34.86 -0.83
C ARG A 333 8.82 34.97 -1.44
N ILE A 334 8.38 33.96 -2.20
CA ILE A 334 7.05 33.94 -2.82
C ILE A 334 5.96 34.05 -1.75
N ILE A 335 6.09 33.28 -0.66
CA ILE A 335 5.11 33.29 0.43
C ILE A 335 5.11 34.63 1.17
N ASP A 336 6.29 35.16 1.49
CA ASP A 336 6.43 36.41 2.23
C ASP A 336 5.91 37.59 1.40
N ASP A 337 6.16 37.62 0.09
CA ASP A 337 5.63 38.64 -0.81
C ASP A 337 4.09 38.59 -0.88
N SER A 338 3.49 37.39 -0.95
CA SER A 338 2.03 37.22 -0.88
C SER A 338 1.44 37.65 0.46
N LEU A 339 2.10 37.33 1.58
CA LEU A 339 1.67 37.75 2.91
C LEU A 339 1.78 39.27 3.11
N LYS A 340 2.83 39.91 2.58
CA LYS A 340 3.01 41.37 2.58
C LYS A 340 1.90 42.07 1.80
N LYS A 341 1.57 41.58 0.59
CA LYS A 341 0.45 42.10 -0.21
C LYS A 341 -0.87 42.07 0.56
N LYS A 342 -1.05 41.07 1.43
CA LYS A 342 -2.24 40.91 2.29
C LYS A 342 -2.14 41.64 3.64
N GLY A 343 -1.02 42.30 3.96
CA GLY A 343 -0.83 43.05 5.22
C GLY A 343 -0.43 42.21 6.45
N TYR A 344 -0.02 40.95 6.27
CA TYR A 344 0.30 40.02 7.36
C TYR A 344 1.80 39.98 7.73
N LEU A 345 2.65 40.58 6.90
CA LEU A 345 4.07 40.76 7.17
C LEU A 345 4.45 42.22 6.85
N LYS A 346 5.38 42.77 7.64
CA LYS A 346 5.97 44.10 7.42
C LYS A 346 7.05 44.07 6.34
#